data_AF-A0A4P8RFL8-F1
#
_entry.id   AF-A0A4P8RFL8-F1
#
_cell.length_a   1.000
_cell.length_b   1.000
_cell.length_c   1.000
_cell.angle_alpha   90.00
_cell.angle_beta   90.00
_cell.angle_gamma   90.00
#
_symmetry.space_group_name_H-M   'P 1'
#
loop_
_entity.id
_entity.type
_entity.pdbx_description
1 polymer ?
#
loop_
_entity_poly.entity_id
_entity_poly.type
_entity_poly.pdbx_seq_one_letter_code
_entity_poly.pdbx_strand_id
1 'polypeptide(L)'
;MASMKPTPKPVVTCLSSKEQKDPLLAITDLFEQITIDNLQIDLRLYLKTATTEPGWWIYGQPWEVHELQQRLEKLMEACWLLLQQHEEVLGEVQLPGVATCWKQWKDDTDDLRQEYQAIRLMYGGRVRLLRDSELDEPVTVLKQLFHVLSLPDWKIVLTKWTEYALCGSSILREGDIHLFLHYEQLEKLLEVAWVIHYDPDEAAAPEREATRSIAGEKSPTPDLLEEFSSFLQEVPPERLTRNLLRIYVDYLQYHGHNLPGDYETIRTDFLKLYNLFRSAELDAKGLYRELKKPEQVQAKTERT
;
A
#
# COMPACT_ATOMS: atom_id res chain seq x y z
N MET A 1 -15.42 -22.35 -23.44
CA MET A 1 -15.54 -21.20 -22.53
C MET A 1 -16.28 -21.68 -21.28
N ALA A 2 -15.59 -21.80 -20.15
CA ALA A 2 -16.24 -22.19 -18.90
C ALA A 2 -17.05 -21.00 -18.38
N SER A 3 -18.37 -21.15 -18.28
CA SER A 3 -19.24 -20.16 -17.63
C SER A 3 -18.83 -20.08 -16.15
N MET A 4 -18.10 -19.02 -15.79
CA MET A 4 -17.78 -18.73 -14.39
C MET A 4 -19.09 -18.45 -13.67
N LYS A 5 -19.40 -19.26 -12.65
CA LYS A 5 -20.55 -19.00 -11.79
C LYS A 5 -20.37 -17.61 -11.17
N PRO A 6 -21.42 -16.76 -11.14
CA PRO A 6 -21.34 -15.45 -10.53
C PRO A 6 -20.91 -15.62 -9.07
N THR A 7 -19.85 -14.92 -8.68
CA THR A 7 -19.41 -14.86 -7.30
C THR A 7 -20.52 -14.23 -6.45
N PRO A 8 -20.80 -14.77 -5.25
CA PRO A 8 -21.80 -14.19 -4.37
C PRO A 8 -21.42 -12.75 -4.04
N LYS A 9 -22.37 -11.81 -4.13
CA LYS A 9 -22.14 -10.41 -3.76
C LYS A 9 -21.73 -10.35 -2.27
N PRO A 10 -20.65 -9.61 -1.93
CA PRO A 10 -20.20 -9.50 -0.55
C PRO A 10 -21.25 -8.79 0.32
N VAL A 11 -21.31 -9.15 1.60
CA VAL A 11 -22.29 -8.61 2.54
C VAL A 11 -21.75 -7.32 3.15
N VAL A 12 -22.51 -6.25 2.95
CA VAL A 12 -22.31 -4.93 3.57
C VAL A 12 -23.02 -4.92 4.93
N THR A 13 -22.28 -4.68 6.01
CA THR A 13 -22.73 -4.86 7.40
C THR A 13 -22.57 -3.62 8.26
N CYS A 14 -21.64 -2.72 7.92
CA CYS A 14 -21.27 -1.55 8.72
C CYS A 14 -22.03 -0.28 8.30
N LEU A 15 -22.58 -0.25 7.08
CA LEU A 15 -23.39 0.87 6.59
C LEU A 15 -24.87 0.75 6.98
N SER A 16 -25.45 1.87 7.43
CA SER A 16 -26.89 2.01 7.61
C SER A 16 -27.65 1.95 6.28
N SER A 17 -28.96 1.71 6.32
CA SER A 17 -29.77 1.65 5.09
C SER A 17 -29.78 2.96 4.29
N LYS A 18 -29.48 4.10 4.92
CA LYS A 18 -29.34 5.39 4.23
C LYS A 18 -28.01 5.45 3.49
N GLU A 19 -26.93 5.09 4.17
CA GLU A 19 -25.57 5.06 3.61
C GLU A 19 -25.40 3.99 2.53
N GLN A 20 -26.13 2.87 2.61
CA GLN A 20 -26.13 1.88 1.53
C GLN A 20 -26.73 2.43 0.23
N LYS A 21 -27.66 3.39 0.32
CA LYS A 21 -28.25 4.05 -0.86
C LYS A 21 -27.35 5.19 -1.36
N ASP A 22 -26.73 5.90 -0.44
CA ASP A 22 -25.83 7.00 -0.71
C ASP A 22 -24.53 6.83 0.10
N PRO A 23 -23.55 6.09 -0.44
CA PRO A 23 -22.32 5.77 0.27
C PRO A 23 -21.45 6.99 0.57
N LEU A 24 -21.61 8.09 -0.19
CA LEU A 24 -20.89 9.33 0.06
C LEU A 24 -21.21 9.89 1.45
N LEU A 25 -22.42 9.67 1.97
CA LEU A 25 -22.78 10.09 3.33
C LEU A 25 -21.86 9.48 4.38
N ALA A 26 -21.50 8.19 4.25
CA ALA A 26 -20.62 7.55 5.21
C ALA A 26 -19.18 8.10 5.15
N ILE A 27 -18.72 8.49 3.96
CA ILE A 27 -17.40 9.08 3.75
C ILE A 27 -17.36 10.52 4.30
N THR A 28 -18.38 11.32 3.98
CA THR A 28 -18.54 12.68 4.48
C THR A 28 -18.65 12.69 6.01
N ASP A 29 -19.55 11.87 6.58
CA ASP A 29 -19.71 11.76 8.03
C ASP A 29 -18.39 11.40 8.74
N LEU A 30 -17.54 10.57 8.11
CA LEU A 30 -16.22 10.22 8.65
C LEU A 30 -15.29 11.44 8.67
N PHE A 31 -15.12 12.13 7.55
CA PHE A 31 -14.18 13.25 7.45
C PHE A 31 -14.66 14.53 8.14
N GLU A 32 -15.95 14.66 8.43
CA GLU A 32 -16.48 15.69 9.33
C GLU A 32 -16.06 15.45 10.81
N GLN A 33 -15.83 14.19 11.20
CA GLN A 33 -15.50 13.81 12.57
C GLN A 33 -13.99 13.73 12.81
N ILE A 34 -13.22 13.30 11.80
CA ILE A 34 -11.78 13.09 11.92
C ILE A 34 -11.06 13.55 10.66
N THR A 35 -9.96 14.28 10.85
CA THR A 35 -9.12 14.71 9.72
C THR A 35 -8.38 13.51 9.11
N ILE A 36 -8.08 13.59 7.82
CA ILE A 36 -7.24 12.58 7.15
C ILE A 36 -5.87 12.42 7.83
N ASP A 37 -5.27 13.52 8.30
CA ASP A 37 -3.98 13.48 9.00
C ASP A 37 -4.05 12.62 10.29
N ASN A 38 -5.14 12.75 11.06
CA ASN A 38 -5.36 11.94 12.26
C ASN A 38 -5.62 10.47 11.89
N LEU A 39 -6.43 10.19 10.86
CA LEU A 39 -6.64 8.82 10.38
C LEU A 39 -5.34 8.15 9.91
N GLN A 40 -4.46 8.88 9.23
CA GLN A 40 -3.14 8.38 8.82
C GLN A 40 -2.22 8.13 10.03
N ILE A 41 -2.28 8.96 11.07
CA ILE A 41 -1.55 8.72 12.32
C ILE A 41 -2.10 7.46 13.00
N ASP A 42 -3.41 7.32 13.12
CA ASP A 42 -4.07 6.18 13.74
C ASP A 42 -3.75 4.87 12.99
N LEU A 43 -3.81 4.89 11.65
CA LEU A 43 -3.44 3.74 10.82
C LEU A 43 -1.96 3.33 10.99
N ARG A 44 -1.05 4.30 11.14
CA ARG A 44 0.37 4.02 11.46
C ARG A 44 0.53 3.38 12.82
N LEU A 45 -0.13 3.92 13.85
CA LEU A 45 -0.12 3.34 15.20
C LEU A 45 -0.71 1.93 15.18
N TYR A 46 -1.71 1.68 14.34
CA TYR A 46 -2.36 0.39 14.18
C TYR A 46 -1.45 -0.66 13.57
N LEU A 47 -0.75 -0.31 12.48
CA LEU A 47 0.30 -1.17 11.94
C LEU A 47 1.42 -1.40 12.97
N LYS A 48 1.87 -0.34 13.65
CA LYS A 48 2.96 -0.44 14.64
C LYS A 48 2.60 -1.42 15.75
N THR A 49 1.44 -1.24 16.38
CA THR A 49 0.97 -2.10 17.48
C THR A 49 0.68 -3.54 17.02
N ALA A 50 0.21 -3.75 15.79
CA ALA A 50 0.04 -5.10 15.24
C ALA A 50 1.39 -5.80 14.95
N THR A 51 2.48 -5.06 14.80
CA THR A 51 3.82 -5.58 14.46
C THR A 51 4.80 -5.62 15.61
N THR A 52 4.47 -5.02 16.75
CA THR A 52 5.37 -4.92 17.90
C THR A 52 4.79 -5.63 19.13
N GLU A 53 5.65 -6.09 20.04
CA GLU A 53 5.21 -6.69 21.32
C GLU A 53 4.44 -5.74 22.25
N PRO A 54 4.80 -4.44 22.35
CA PRO A 54 3.97 -3.50 23.06
C PRO A 54 2.67 -3.28 22.25
N GLY A 55 1.55 -3.76 22.79
CA GLY A 55 0.24 -3.58 22.17
C GLY A 55 -0.30 -2.16 22.34
N TRP A 56 -1.53 -1.94 21.89
CA TRP A 56 -2.14 -0.61 21.79
C TRP A 56 -2.26 0.15 23.10
N TRP A 57 -2.31 -0.54 24.25
CA TRP A 57 -2.49 0.06 25.58
C TRP A 57 -1.41 1.08 25.98
N ILE A 58 -0.29 1.15 25.25
CA ILE A 58 0.77 2.16 25.45
C ILE A 58 0.46 3.48 24.74
N TYR A 59 -0.31 3.43 23.65
CA TYR A 59 -0.64 4.59 22.83
C TYR A 59 -2.02 5.15 23.17
N GLY A 60 -2.93 4.30 23.66
CA GLY A 60 -4.29 4.69 23.94
C GLY A 60 -5.10 3.58 24.59
N GLN A 61 -6.41 3.72 24.49
CA GLN A 61 -7.35 2.80 25.11
C GLN A 61 -7.71 1.65 24.15
N PRO A 62 -7.84 0.40 24.63
CA PRO A 62 -8.12 -0.76 23.76
C PRO A 62 -9.33 -0.60 22.83
N TRP A 63 -10.38 0.12 23.27
CA TRP A 63 -11.59 0.33 22.45
C TRP A 63 -11.33 1.23 21.24
N GLU A 64 -10.31 2.08 21.26
CA GLU A 64 -9.94 2.95 20.14
C GLU A 64 -9.49 2.14 18.93
N VAL A 65 -8.85 0.97 19.14
CA VAL A 65 -8.48 0.04 18.06
C VAL A 65 -9.72 -0.51 17.38
N HIS A 66 -10.69 -0.95 18.17
CA HIS A 66 -11.95 -1.47 17.64
C HIS A 66 -12.74 -0.38 16.91
N GLU A 67 -12.74 0.84 17.44
CA GLU A 67 -13.37 1.99 16.78
C GLU A 67 -12.69 2.31 15.45
N LEU A 68 -11.34 2.32 15.41
CA LEU A 68 -10.58 2.50 14.18
C LEU A 68 -10.89 1.39 13.15
N GLN A 69 -10.91 0.12 13.57
CA GLN A 69 -11.30 -1.00 12.71
C GLN A 69 -12.70 -0.76 12.12
N GLN A 70 -13.68 -0.42 12.95
CA GLN A 70 -15.06 -0.18 12.49
C GLN A 70 -15.15 0.98 11.50
N ARG A 71 -14.42 2.07 11.74
CA ARG A 71 -14.34 3.21 10.80
C ARG A 71 -13.73 2.78 9.47
N LEU A 72 -12.64 2.02 9.47
CA LEU A 72 -11.99 1.51 8.26
C LEU A 72 -12.90 0.53 7.49
N GLU A 73 -13.59 -0.38 8.18
CA GLU A 73 -14.55 -1.30 7.55
C GLU A 73 -15.72 -0.55 6.93
N LYS A 74 -16.28 0.44 7.64
CA LYS A 74 -17.37 1.29 7.14
C LYS A 74 -16.94 2.09 5.91
N LEU A 75 -15.76 2.72 5.94
CA LEU A 75 -15.18 3.42 4.81
C LEU A 75 -15.01 2.49 3.60
N MET A 76 -14.46 1.30 3.84
CA MET A 76 -14.21 0.33 2.77
C MET A 76 -15.51 -0.19 2.14
N GLU A 77 -16.54 -0.45 2.93
CA GLU A 77 -17.87 -0.77 2.41
C GLU A 77 -18.46 0.36 1.56
N ALA A 78 -18.30 1.61 2.00
CA ALA A 78 -18.79 2.77 1.27
C ALA A 78 -18.09 2.90 -0.08
N CYS A 79 -16.75 2.82 -0.09
CA CYS A 79 -15.96 2.83 -1.32
C CYS A 79 -16.28 1.64 -2.24
N TRP A 80 -16.54 0.45 -1.69
CA TRP A 80 -16.96 -0.69 -2.49
C TRP A 80 -18.31 -0.43 -3.18
N LEU A 81 -19.29 0.12 -2.46
CA LEU A 81 -20.58 0.47 -3.04
C LEU A 81 -20.46 1.58 -4.10
N LEU A 82 -19.62 2.60 -3.88
CA LEU A 82 -19.35 3.63 -4.89
C LEU A 82 -18.80 3.03 -6.18
N LEU A 83 -17.83 2.12 -6.08
CA LEU A 83 -17.29 1.41 -7.23
C LEU A 83 -18.39 0.64 -7.97
N GLN A 84 -19.24 -0.11 -7.25
CA GLN A 84 -20.33 -0.86 -7.87
C GLN A 84 -21.35 0.07 -8.55
N GLN A 85 -21.76 1.16 -7.90
CA GLN A 85 -22.68 2.14 -8.48
C GLN A 85 -22.10 2.80 -9.74
N HIS A 86 -20.81 3.14 -9.71
CA HIS A 86 -20.11 3.68 -10.87
C HIS A 86 -20.08 2.66 -12.03
N GLU A 87 -19.76 1.39 -11.75
CA GLU A 87 -19.74 0.32 -12.76
C GLU A 87 -21.13 0.01 -13.33
N GLU A 88 -22.19 0.14 -12.52
CA GLU A 88 -23.57 -0.04 -12.96
C GLU A 88 -24.01 1.08 -13.95
N VAL A 89 -23.51 2.30 -13.77
CA VAL A 89 -23.89 3.46 -14.60
C VAL A 89 -23.00 3.61 -15.85
N LEU A 90 -21.68 3.47 -15.69
CA LEU A 90 -20.69 3.78 -16.73
C LEU A 90 -20.05 2.53 -17.36
N GLY A 91 -20.32 1.34 -16.82
CA GLY A 91 -19.72 0.08 -17.25
C GLY A 91 -18.46 -0.28 -16.44
N GLU A 92 -17.93 -1.48 -16.69
CA GLU A 92 -16.79 -2.01 -15.94
C GLU A 92 -15.55 -1.12 -16.06
N VAL A 93 -15.02 -0.70 -14.91
CA VAL A 93 -13.80 0.10 -14.82
C VAL A 93 -12.62 -0.73 -15.29
N GLN A 94 -11.99 -0.30 -16.37
CA GLN A 94 -10.82 -0.97 -16.92
C GLN A 94 -9.59 -0.61 -16.09
N LEU A 95 -8.92 -1.62 -15.55
CA LEU A 95 -7.64 -1.38 -14.88
C LEU A 95 -6.59 -1.06 -15.94
N PRO A 96 -5.75 -0.03 -15.73
CA PRO A 96 -4.61 0.20 -16.60
C PRO A 96 -3.78 -1.08 -16.62
N GLY A 97 -3.47 -1.57 -17.82
CA GLY A 97 -2.69 -2.79 -17.98
C GLY A 97 -1.40 -2.65 -17.19
N VAL A 98 -1.14 -3.58 -16.27
CA VAL A 98 0.08 -3.58 -15.45
C VAL A 98 1.27 -3.51 -16.41
N ALA A 99 2.01 -2.40 -16.39
CA ALA A 99 3.12 -2.18 -17.30
C ALA A 99 4.12 -3.34 -17.14
N THR A 100 4.34 -4.10 -18.22
CA THR A 100 5.15 -5.33 -18.21
C THR A 100 6.64 -5.08 -18.36
N CYS A 101 7.09 -3.82 -18.48
CA CYS A 101 8.48 -3.47 -18.80
C CYS A 101 9.11 -2.53 -17.77
N TRP A 102 10.25 -2.93 -17.22
CA TRP A 102 11.11 -2.17 -16.29
C TRP A 102 11.51 -0.78 -16.79
N LYS A 103 11.60 -0.60 -18.12
CA LYS A 103 11.92 0.71 -18.72
C LYS A 103 10.79 1.71 -18.52
N GLN A 104 9.55 1.24 -18.68
CA GLN A 104 8.35 2.05 -18.45
C GLN A 104 8.22 2.41 -16.96
N TRP A 105 8.47 1.45 -16.06
CA TRP A 105 8.48 1.72 -14.62
C TRP A 105 9.52 2.76 -14.18
N LYS A 106 10.71 2.77 -14.80
CA LYS A 106 11.77 3.73 -14.47
C LYS A 106 11.44 5.14 -14.96
N ASP A 107 10.95 5.26 -16.19
CA ASP A 107 10.50 6.54 -16.75
C ASP A 107 9.31 7.07 -15.93
N ASP A 108 8.36 6.19 -15.56
CA ASP A 108 7.27 6.52 -14.63
C ASP A 108 7.82 7.03 -13.28
N THR A 109 8.91 6.48 -12.74
CA THR A 109 9.42 6.84 -11.40
C THR A 109 9.98 8.27 -11.32
N ASP A 110 10.61 8.78 -12.38
CA ASP A 110 11.16 10.14 -12.38
C ASP A 110 10.05 11.19 -12.63
N ASP A 111 9.07 10.86 -13.47
CA ASP A 111 7.86 11.67 -13.67
C ASP A 111 7.03 11.72 -12.37
N LEU A 112 6.88 10.58 -11.69
CA LEU A 112 6.21 10.47 -10.40
C LEU A 112 6.82 11.38 -9.33
N ARG A 113 8.13 11.61 -9.34
CA ARG A 113 8.77 12.48 -8.35
C ARG A 113 8.35 13.95 -8.55
N GLN A 114 8.21 14.40 -9.79
CA GLN A 114 7.81 15.78 -10.10
C GLN A 114 6.31 15.97 -9.84
N GLU A 115 5.48 15.04 -10.30
CA GLU A 115 4.04 14.99 -10.01
C GLU A 115 3.79 15.02 -8.50
N TYR A 116 4.49 14.18 -7.74
CA TYR A 116 4.36 14.10 -6.29
C TYR A 116 4.58 15.44 -5.59
N GLN A 117 5.58 16.23 -6.01
CA GLN A 117 5.80 17.56 -5.40
C GLN A 117 4.64 18.51 -5.70
N ALA A 118 4.09 18.47 -6.91
CA ALA A 118 2.95 19.29 -7.30
C ALA A 118 1.69 18.90 -6.53
N ILE A 119 1.36 17.60 -6.48
CA ILE A 119 0.24 17.04 -5.71
C ILE A 119 0.38 17.39 -4.22
N ARG A 120 1.56 17.17 -3.64
CA ARG A 120 1.82 17.48 -2.23
C ARG A 120 1.57 18.96 -1.93
N LEU A 121 1.99 19.86 -2.80
CA LEU A 121 1.74 21.29 -2.64
C LEU A 121 0.25 21.63 -2.84
N MET A 122 -0.42 20.98 -3.80
CA MET A 122 -1.83 21.21 -4.10
C MET A 122 -2.75 20.80 -2.94
N TYR A 123 -2.48 19.66 -2.32
CA TYR A 123 -3.31 19.08 -1.26
C TYR A 123 -2.74 19.27 0.16
N GLY A 124 -1.77 20.18 0.33
CA GLY A 124 -1.16 20.45 1.65
C GLY A 124 -0.47 19.23 2.29
N GLY A 125 -0.04 18.27 1.47
CA GLY A 125 0.59 17.03 1.90
C GLY A 125 -0.34 15.99 2.53
N ARG A 126 -1.66 16.16 2.37
CA ARG A 126 -2.67 15.16 2.79
C ARG A 126 -2.77 13.99 1.81
N VAL A 127 -2.61 14.27 0.52
CA VAL A 127 -2.46 13.28 -0.55
C VAL A 127 -0.97 13.10 -0.85
N ARG A 128 -0.52 11.84 -0.82
CA ARG A 128 0.88 11.45 -0.99
C ARG A 128 0.98 10.27 -1.96
N LEU A 129 0.12 9.28 -1.84
CA LEU A 129 0.24 8.01 -2.58
C LEU A 129 -0.49 8.00 -3.91
N LEU A 130 -1.44 8.91 -4.12
CA LEU A 130 -2.16 9.02 -5.38
C LEU A 130 -1.33 9.72 -6.46
N ARG A 131 -1.45 9.21 -7.68
CA ARG A 131 -0.88 9.81 -8.91
C ARG A 131 -1.84 10.82 -9.52
N ASP A 132 -1.36 11.70 -10.38
CA ASP A 132 -2.22 12.66 -11.10
C ASP A 132 -3.35 11.94 -11.86
N SER A 133 -3.04 10.85 -12.56
CA SER A 133 -4.05 10.03 -13.23
C SER A 133 -5.05 9.36 -12.27
N GLU A 134 -4.60 9.04 -11.05
CA GLU A 134 -5.46 8.46 -10.00
C GLU A 134 -6.35 9.52 -9.34
N LEU A 135 -5.94 10.79 -9.36
CA LEU A 135 -6.75 11.93 -8.93
C LEU A 135 -7.84 12.27 -9.95
N ASP A 136 -7.53 12.16 -11.24
CA ASP A 136 -8.50 12.35 -12.32
C ASP A 136 -9.57 11.25 -12.33
N GLU A 137 -9.19 10.01 -12.00
CA GLU A 137 -10.09 8.86 -12.01
C GLU A 137 -10.00 8.02 -10.71
N PRO A 138 -10.48 8.54 -9.56
CA PRO A 138 -10.30 7.91 -8.24
C PRO A 138 -10.94 6.53 -8.14
N VAL A 139 -11.97 6.25 -8.93
CA VAL A 139 -12.65 4.95 -8.95
C VAL A 139 -11.71 3.83 -9.45
N THR A 140 -10.69 4.14 -10.27
CA THR A 140 -9.68 3.16 -10.68
C THR A 140 -8.85 2.66 -9.50
N VAL A 141 -8.55 3.53 -8.53
CA VAL A 141 -7.83 3.16 -7.30
C VAL A 141 -8.67 2.21 -6.46
N LEU A 142 -9.98 2.47 -6.34
CA LEU A 142 -10.92 1.56 -5.66
C LEU A 142 -10.95 0.20 -6.34
N LYS A 143 -11.03 0.17 -7.68
CA LYS A 143 -10.98 -1.08 -8.45
C LYS A 143 -9.68 -1.84 -8.22
N GLN A 144 -8.53 -1.15 -8.19
CA GLN A 144 -7.23 -1.77 -7.91
C GLN A 144 -7.19 -2.36 -6.49
N LEU A 145 -7.67 -1.62 -5.49
CA LEU A 145 -7.71 -2.09 -4.10
C LEU A 145 -8.55 -3.37 -3.95
N PHE A 146 -9.73 -3.43 -4.57
CA PHE A 146 -10.60 -4.62 -4.53
C PHE A 146 -10.15 -5.74 -5.50
N HIS A 147 -9.19 -5.45 -6.38
CA HIS A 147 -8.50 -6.47 -7.16
C HIS A 147 -7.39 -7.16 -6.35
N VAL A 148 -6.74 -6.42 -5.44
CA VAL A 148 -5.71 -6.98 -4.53
C VAL A 148 -6.34 -7.97 -3.55
N LEU A 149 -7.43 -7.57 -2.88
CA LEU A 149 -8.21 -8.42 -1.98
C LEU A 149 -9.70 -8.12 -2.12
N SER A 150 -10.54 -9.14 -1.95
CA SER A 150 -11.98 -8.93 -1.91
C SER A 150 -12.39 -8.18 -0.63
N LEU A 151 -13.57 -7.54 -0.63
CA LEU A 151 -14.08 -6.84 0.56
C LEU A 151 -14.13 -7.75 1.82
N PRO A 152 -14.61 -9.01 1.74
CA PRO A 152 -14.54 -9.93 2.87
C PRO A 152 -13.11 -10.22 3.35
N ASP A 153 -12.15 -10.38 2.43
CA ASP A 153 -10.76 -10.66 2.79
C ASP A 153 -10.10 -9.48 3.49
N TRP A 154 -10.40 -8.26 3.04
CA TRP A 154 -9.93 -7.05 3.74
C TRP A 154 -10.45 -6.97 5.18
N LYS A 155 -11.71 -7.32 5.44
CA LYS A 155 -12.24 -7.38 6.81
C LYS A 155 -11.51 -8.40 7.68
N ILE A 156 -11.11 -9.54 7.10
CA ILE A 156 -10.28 -10.54 7.79
C ILE A 156 -8.91 -9.93 8.15
N VAL A 157 -8.28 -9.20 7.22
CA VAL A 157 -7.01 -8.52 7.48
C VAL A 157 -7.15 -7.52 8.64
N LEU A 158 -8.18 -6.67 8.63
CA LEU A 158 -8.42 -5.70 9.70
C LEU A 158 -8.71 -6.38 11.04
N THR A 159 -9.54 -7.43 11.06
CA THR A 159 -9.81 -8.21 12.27
C THR A 159 -8.51 -8.78 12.86
N LYS A 160 -7.67 -9.37 12.01
CA LYS A 160 -6.37 -9.90 12.42
C LYS A 160 -5.47 -8.81 13.00
N TRP A 161 -5.38 -7.65 12.36
CA TRP A 161 -4.59 -6.53 12.88
C TRP A 161 -5.07 -6.06 14.25
N THR A 162 -6.39 -5.98 14.46
CA THR A 162 -6.98 -5.69 15.77
C THR A 162 -6.58 -6.70 16.82
N GLU A 163 -6.67 -7.99 16.52
CA GLU A 163 -6.28 -9.06 17.44
C GLU A 163 -4.80 -8.92 17.86
N TYR A 164 -3.89 -8.69 16.91
CA TYR A 164 -2.47 -8.49 17.20
C TYR A 164 -2.20 -7.21 18.01
N ALA A 165 -2.81 -6.10 17.60
CA ALA A 165 -2.67 -4.82 18.29
C ALA A 165 -3.13 -4.90 19.76
N LEU A 166 -4.13 -5.74 20.07
CA LEU A 166 -4.68 -5.89 21.41
C LEU A 166 -3.99 -6.96 22.26
N CYS A 167 -3.43 -8.03 21.66
CA CYS A 167 -2.86 -9.15 22.42
C CYS A 167 -1.38 -8.96 22.82
N GLY A 168 -0.68 -7.95 22.28
CA GLY A 168 0.75 -7.75 22.54
C GLY A 168 1.66 -8.76 21.87
N SER A 169 1.18 -9.40 20.80
CA SER A 169 1.99 -10.25 19.94
C SER A 169 2.28 -9.51 18.63
N SER A 170 3.27 -9.98 17.89
CA SER A 170 3.61 -9.42 16.58
C SER A 170 3.11 -10.33 15.47
N ILE A 171 2.34 -9.77 14.53
CA ILE A 171 1.90 -10.46 13.31
C ILE A 171 3.08 -10.96 12.46
N LEU A 172 4.25 -10.33 12.60
CA LEU A 172 5.47 -10.72 11.89
C LEU A 172 5.97 -12.11 12.29
N ARG A 173 5.60 -12.60 13.48
CA ARG A 173 5.94 -13.96 13.92
C ARG A 173 5.26 -15.04 13.08
N GLU A 174 4.17 -14.70 12.40
CA GLU A 174 3.48 -15.60 11.46
C GLU A 174 4.08 -15.56 10.04
N GLY A 175 5.01 -14.64 9.78
CA GLY A 175 5.62 -14.50 8.46
C GLY A 175 4.70 -13.89 7.41
N ASP A 176 3.76 -13.03 7.79
CA ASP A 176 2.88 -12.32 6.86
C ASP A 176 3.69 -11.34 6.00
N ILE A 177 4.03 -11.77 4.77
CA ILE A 177 4.82 -10.99 3.81
C ILE A 177 4.03 -9.86 3.14
N HIS A 178 2.69 -9.87 3.24
CA HIS A 178 1.83 -8.91 2.55
C HIS A 178 1.43 -7.71 3.40
N LEU A 179 1.86 -7.68 4.66
CA LEU A 179 1.53 -6.64 5.62
C LEU A 179 1.74 -5.21 5.08
N PHE A 180 2.91 -4.94 4.49
CA PHE A 180 3.22 -3.60 3.96
C PHE A 180 2.39 -3.24 2.75
N LEU A 181 2.11 -4.21 1.88
CA LEU A 181 1.20 -4.01 0.76
C LEU A 181 -0.20 -3.68 1.29
N HIS A 182 -0.69 -4.38 2.31
CA HIS A 182 -1.99 -4.10 2.92
C HIS A 182 -2.04 -2.69 3.53
N TYR A 183 -1.00 -2.31 4.28
CA TYR A 183 -0.88 -0.97 4.84
C TYR A 183 -0.94 0.13 3.76
N GLU A 184 -0.13 -0.02 2.71
CA GLU A 184 -0.07 0.96 1.61
C GLU A 184 -1.41 1.10 0.88
N GLN A 185 -2.13 -0.01 0.65
CA GLN A 185 -3.47 0.03 0.07
C GLN A 185 -4.48 0.72 1.00
N LEU A 186 -4.38 0.51 2.32
CA LEU A 186 -5.22 1.21 3.29
C LEU A 186 -4.92 2.72 3.35
N GLU A 187 -3.64 3.12 3.26
CA GLU A 187 -3.29 4.55 3.13
C GLU A 187 -3.87 5.15 1.83
N LYS A 188 -3.72 4.45 0.69
CA LYS A 188 -4.33 4.87 -0.58
C LYS A 188 -5.85 4.97 -0.49
N LEU A 189 -6.50 4.06 0.24
CA LEU A 189 -7.95 4.10 0.49
C LEU A 189 -8.35 5.37 1.24
N LEU A 190 -7.60 5.76 2.28
CA LEU A 190 -7.87 7.00 3.02
C LEU A 190 -7.74 8.23 2.11
N GLU A 191 -6.68 8.29 1.30
CA GLU A 191 -6.46 9.40 0.39
C GLU A 191 -7.52 9.50 -0.69
N VAL A 192 -7.88 8.39 -1.35
CA VAL A 192 -8.89 8.41 -2.41
C VAL A 192 -10.27 8.72 -1.86
N ALA A 193 -10.63 8.20 -0.68
CA ALA A 193 -11.89 8.54 -0.03
C ALA A 193 -11.95 10.03 0.35
N TRP A 194 -10.84 10.60 0.81
CA TRP A 194 -10.75 12.02 1.10
C TRP A 194 -10.87 12.86 -0.18
N VAL A 195 -10.20 12.49 -1.28
CA VAL A 195 -10.33 13.16 -2.57
C VAL A 195 -11.76 13.10 -3.12
N ILE A 196 -12.45 11.96 -2.97
CA ILE A 196 -13.86 11.82 -3.35
C ILE A 196 -14.77 12.76 -2.52
N HIS A 197 -14.46 12.92 -1.24
CA HIS A 197 -15.20 13.81 -0.35
C HIS A 197 -14.89 15.30 -0.58
N TYR A 198 -13.65 15.60 -0.95
CA TYR A 198 -13.12 16.96 -1.05
C TYR A 198 -13.49 17.60 -2.38
N ASP A 199 -14.27 18.69 -2.35
CA ASP A 199 -14.51 19.52 -3.52
C ASP A 199 -13.33 20.50 -3.71
N PRO A 200 -12.52 20.36 -4.78
CA PRO A 200 -11.38 21.25 -5.03
C PRO A 200 -11.80 22.70 -5.26
N ASP A 201 -13.04 22.97 -5.69
CA ASP A 201 -13.52 24.34 -5.94
C ASP A 201 -13.76 25.12 -4.64
N GLU A 202 -13.97 24.43 -3.51
CA GLU A 202 -14.26 25.06 -2.22
C GLU A 202 -12.98 25.50 -1.46
N ALA A 203 -11.82 24.95 -1.82
CA ALA A 203 -10.59 25.09 -1.03
C ALA A 203 -9.52 26.02 -1.63
N ALA A 204 -9.84 26.76 -2.69
CA ALA A 204 -8.90 27.65 -3.39
C ALA A 204 -8.46 28.92 -2.61
N ALA A 205 -8.53 28.95 -1.28
CA ALA A 205 -8.09 30.09 -0.45
C ALA A 205 -7.54 29.64 0.93
N PRO A 206 -6.44 30.21 1.48
CA PRO A 206 -5.27 30.87 0.91
C PRO A 206 -3.97 30.44 1.66
N GLU A 207 -3.55 29.17 1.63
CA GLU A 207 -2.33 28.71 2.34
C GLU A 207 -1.19 28.31 1.37
N ARG A 208 -0.88 29.18 0.41
CA ARG A 208 0.22 28.97 -0.56
C ARG A 208 1.52 29.70 -0.18
N GLU A 209 1.84 29.81 1.11
CA GLU A 209 3.05 30.53 1.51
C GLU A 209 3.72 29.99 2.77
N ALA A 210 4.22 28.74 2.72
CA ALA A 210 5.40 28.32 3.48
C ALA A 210 5.80 26.91 3.06
N THR A 211 6.85 26.80 2.23
CA THR A 211 7.97 25.83 2.34
C THR A 211 8.71 25.76 1.00
N ARG A 212 9.73 26.61 0.86
CA ARG A 212 10.85 26.33 -0.04
C ARG A 212 12.12 26.20 0.79
N SER A 213 12.89 25.19 0.42
CA SER A 213 14.28 24.92 0.80
C SER A 213 14.51 23.95 1.96
N ILE A 214 14.39 22.66 1.66
CA ILE A 214 15.34 21.64 2.14
C ILE A 214 15.49 20.58 1.05
N ALA A 215 16.63 20.56 0.35
CA ALA A 215 17.29 19.34 -0.17
C ALA A 215 18.50 19.74 -1.03
N GLY A 216 19.69 19.64 -0.46
CA GLY A 216 20.90 19.40 -1.25
C GLY A 216 21.11 17.90 -1.30
N GLU A 217 20.73 17.26 -2.41
CA GLU A 217 21.02 15.84 -2.64
C GLU A 217 22.53 15.66 -2.88
N LYS A 218 23.19 14.86 -2.04
CA LYS A 218 24.49 14.26 -2.38
C LYS A 218 24.20 12.91 -3.02
N SER A 219 24.68 12.72 -4.25
CA SER A 219 24.64 11.42 -4.90
C SER A 219 25.52 10.40 -4.14
N PRO A 220 25.14 9.11 -4.12
CA PRO A 220 25.96 8.07 -3.54
C PRO A 220 27.32 7.97 -4.25
N THR A 221 28.38 7.72 -3.49
CA THR A 221 29.74 7.58 -4.02
C THR A 221 29.93 6.22 -4.70
N PRO A 222 30.81 6.13 -5.73
CA PRO A 222 31.06 4.88 -6.46
C PRO A 222 31.46 3.70 -5.57
N ASP A 223 32.27 3.96 -4.54
CA ASP A 223 32.76 2.94 -3.60
C ASP A 223 31.61 2.25 -2.84
N LEU A 224 30.55 3.01 -2.50
CA LEU A 224 29.36 2.49 -1.82
C LEU A 224 28.57 1.55 -2.74
N LEU A 225 28.55 1.85 -4.05
CA LEU A 225 27.85 1.02 -5.05
C LEU A 225 28.61 -0.29 -5.32
N GLU A 226 29.93 -0.27 -5.25
CA GLU A 226 30.77 -1.47 -5.40
C GLU A 226 30.64 -2.38 -4.18
N GLU A 227 30.72 -1.83 -2.96
CA GLU A 227 30.53 -2.57 -1.70
C GLU A 227 29.14 -3.20 -1.63
N PHE A 228 28.12 -2.44 -2.04
CA PHE A 228 26.75 -2.95 -2.12
C PHE A 228 26.63 -4.09 -3.14
N SER A 229 27.27 -3.98 -4.31
CA SER A 229 27.26 -5.03 -5.34
C SER A 229 27.93 -6.33 -4.88
N SER A 230 29.05 -6.25 -4.16
CA SER A 230 29.70 -7.41 -3.55
C SER A 230 28.81 -8.08 -2.50
N PHE A 231 28.15 -7.29 -1.66
CA PHE A 231 27.20 -7.81 -0.67
C PHE A 231 26.04 -8.59 -1.30
N LEU A 232 25.52 -8.15 -2.46
CA LEU A 232 24.45 -8.86 -3.17
C LEU A 232 24.86 -10.24 -3.71
N GLN A 233 26.14 -10.44 -4.00
CA GLN A 233 26.64 -11.72 -4.50
C GLN A 233 26.79 -12.77 -3.38
N GLU A 234 26.98 -12.33 -2.13
CA GLU A 234 27.24 -13.22 -1.00
C GLU A 234 25.99 -13.65 -0.22
N VAL A 235 24.89 -12.89 -0.32
CA VAL A 235 23.67 -13.13 0.46
C VAL A 235 22.55 -13.71 -0.41
N PRO A 236 22.01 -14.90 -0.08
CA PRO A 236 20.87 -15.46 -0.81
C PRO A 236 19.68 -14.47 -0.83
N PRO A 237 18.99 -14.28 -1.98
CA PRO A 237 17.90 -13.33 -2.12
C PRO A 237 16.81 -13.46 -1.04
N GLU A 238 16.48 -14.68 -0.63
CA GLU A 238 15.45 -14.95 0.39
C GLU A 238 15.88 -14.54 1.81
N ARG A 239 17.19 -14.53 2.09
CA ARG A 239 17.74 -13.97 3.33
C ARG A 239 17.74 -12.45 3.27
N LEU A 240 18.04 -11.90 2.11
CA LEU A 240 18.17 -10.47 1.90
C LEU A 240 16.83 -9.75 2.00
N THR A 241 15.80 -10.23 1.30
CA THR A 241 14.43 -9.68 1.35
C THR A 241 13.88 -9.66 2.78
N ARG A 242 14.05 -10.76 3.52
CA ARG A 242 13.62 -10.88 4.92
C ARG A 242 14.42 -9.96 5.85
N ASN A 243 15.73 -9.88 5.67
CA ASN A 243 16.57 -9.02 6.48
C ASN A 243 16.29 -7.53 6.21
N LEU A 244 15.93 -7.16 4.98
CA LEU A 244 15.59 -5.78 4.64
C LEU A 244 14.21 -5.37 5.10
N LEU A 245 13.23 -6.27 4.96
CA LEU A 245 11.94 -6.08 5.62
C LEU A 245 12.13 -5.91 7.13
N ARG A 246 13.00 -6.73 7.75
CA ARG A 246 13.34 -6.58 9.15
C ARG A 246 14.05 -5.25 9.45
N ILE A 247 15.06 -4.83 8.68
CA ILE A 247 15.74 -3.55 8.88
C ILE A 247 14.75 -2.38 8.71
N TYR A 248 13.82 -2.47 7.76
CA TYR A 248 12.78 -1.47 7.56
C TYR A 248 11.79 -1.43 8.73
N VAL A 249 11.35 -2.60 9.22
CA VAL A 249 10.54 -2.72 10.44
C VAL A 249 11.29 -2.13 11.63
N ASP A 250 12.55 -2.52 11.83
CA ASP A 250 13.39 -2.06 12.92
C ASP A 250 13.57 -0.52 12.82
N TYR A 251 13.76 0.02 11.61
CA TYR A 251 13.80 1.46 11.34
C TYR A 251 12.50 2.17 11.72
N LEU A 252 11.36 1.65 11.27
CA LEU A 252 10.02 2.16 11.61
C LEU A 252 9.76 2.12 13.12
N GLN A 253 10.15 1.04 13.78
CA GLN A 253 10.00 0.86 15.23
C GLN A 253 10.86 1.86 16.00
N TYR A 254 12.11 2.08 15.55
CA TYR A 254 13.08 2.94 16.23
C TYR A 254 12.82 4.43 15.99
N HIS A 255 12.37 4.81 14.79
CA HIS A 255 12.13 6.21 14.40
C HIS A 255 10.67 6.64 14.48
N GLY A 256 9.73 5.79 14.93
CA GLY A 256 8.29 6.06 14.86
C GLY A 256 7.77 7.34 15.55
N HIS A 257 8.56 8.01 16.40
CA HIS A 257 8.20 9.32 16.99
C HIS A 257 8.86 10.53 16.29
N ASN A 258 9.88 10.28 15.48
CA ASN A 258 10.68 11.26 14.74
C ASN A 258 11.10 10.64 13.41
N LEU A 259 10.11 10.23 12.60
CA LEU A 259 10.40 9.87 11.21
C LEU A 259 10.96 11.15 10.58
N PRO A 260 12.23 11.17 10.14
CA PRO A 260 12.76 12.36 9.52
C PRO A 260 11.92 12.68 8.27
N GLY A 261 11.95 13.92 7.81
CA GLY A 261 11.20 14.34 6.61
C GLY A 261 11.55 13.54 5.34
N ASP A 262 12.50 12.61 5.42
CA ASP A 262 12.97 11.68 4.41
C ASP A 262 12.34 10.27 4.50
N TYR A 263 11.34 10.03 5.37
CA TYR A 263 10.66 8.72 5.46
C TYR A 263 10.25 8.19 4.08
N GLU A 264 9.74 9.08 3.22
CA GLU A 264 9.36 8.72 1.86
C GLU A 264 10.56 8.35 0.99
N THR A 265 11.71 9.01 1.18
CA THR A 265 12.97 8.64 0.53
C THR A 265 13.43 7.26 1.00
N ILE A 266 13.40 7.00 2.29
CA ILE A 266 13.81 5.72 2.88
C ILE A 266 12.87 4.60 2.46
N ARG A 267 11.55 4.81 2.53
CA ARG A 267 10.55 3.90 2.00
C ARG A 267 10.78 3.62 0.52
N THR A 268 10.97 4.66 -0.29
CA THR A 268 11.23 4.53 -1.74
C THR A 268 12.48 3.70 -1.99
N ASP A 269 13.56 3.96 -1.24
CA ASP A 269 14.81 3.24 -1.38
C ASP A 269 14.67 1.78 -0.93
N PHE A 270 13.95 1.50 0.16
CA PHE A 270 13.61 0.14 0.57
C PHE A 270 12.72 -0.59 -0.44
N LEU A 271 11.78 0.11 -1.08
CA LEU A 271 10.90 -0.46 -2.10
C LEU A 271 11.70 -0.81 -3.38
N LYS A 272 12.58 0.10 -3.82
CA LYS A 272 13.52 -0.15 -4.93
C LYS A 272 14.38 -1.37 -4.63
N LEU A 273 14.88 -1.45 -3.42
CA LEU A 273 15.73 -2.52 -2.94
C LEU A 273 14.99 -3.87 -2.88
N TYR A 274 13.77 -3.89 -2.35
CA TYR A 274 12.89 -5.05 -2.34
C TYR A 274 12.57 -5.55 -3.75
N ASN A 275 12.18 -4.63 -4.65
CA ASN A 275 11.85 -4.96 -6.04
C ASN A 275 13.06 -5.49 -6.81
N LEU A 276 14.24 -4.91 -6.58
CA LEU A 276 15.50 -5.40 -7.13
C LEU A 276 15.73 -6.87 -6.73
N PHE A 277 15.55 -7.21 -5.45
CA PHE A 277 15.74 -8.59 -4.99
C PHE A 277 14.69 -9.56 -5.46
N ARG A 278 13.43 -9.12 -5.53
CA ARG A 278 12.36 -9.92 -6.12
C ARG A 278 12.65 -10.25 -7.59
N SER A 279 13.18 -9.29 -8.36
CA SER A 279 13.61 -9.54 -9.74
C SER A 279 14.75 -10.55 -9.81
N ALA A 280 15.80 -10.35 -9.00
CA ALA A 280 16.94 -11.26 -8.94
C ALA A 280 16.54 -12.69 -8.55
N GLU A 281 15.56 -12.85 -7.65
CA GLU A 281 15.01 -14.15 -7.26
C GLU A 281 14.27 -14.84 -8.42
N LEU A 282 13.49 -14.08 -9.20
CA LEU A 282 12.79 -14.61 -10.38
C LEU A 282 13.78 -15.03 -11.47
N ASP A 283 14.82 -14.24 -11.72
CA ASP A 283 15.87 -14.54 -12.69
C ASP A 283 16.68 -15.77 -12.28
N ALA A 284 17.05 -15.88 -11.00
CA ALA A 284 17.70 -17.06 -10.45
C ALA A 284 16.84 -18.32 -10.62
N LYS A 285 15.53 -18.25 -10.29
CA LYS A 285 14.59 -19.36 -10.50
C LYS A 285 14.41 -19.71 -11.98
N GLY A 286 14.48 -18.73 -12.87
CA GLY A 286 14.48 -18.91 -14.33
C GLY A 286 15.70 -19.72 -14.79
N LEU A 287 16.90 -19.28 -14.40
CA LEU A 287 18.17 -19.97 -14.67
C LEU A 287 18.20 -21.41 -14.15
N TYR A 288 17.72 -21.65 -12.93
CA TYR A 288 17.62 -23.00 -12.38
C TYR A 288 16.66 -23.91 -13.16
N ARG A 289 15.57 -23.37 -13.73
CA ARG A 289 14.67 -24.15 -14.59
C ARG A 289 15.31 -24.49 -15.93
N GLU A 290 16.11 -23.60 -16.50
CA GLU A 290 16.83 -23.86 -17.75
C GLU A 290 17.95 -24.88 -17.55
N LEU A 291 18.68 -24.81 -16.45
CA LEU A 291 19.74 -25.76 -16.10
C LEU A 291 19.23 -27.17 -15.74
N LYS A 292 17.94 -27.33 -15.38
CA LYS A 292 17.29 -28.64 -15.17
C LYS A 292 16.66 -29.26 -16.43
N LYS A 293 16.52 -28.51 -17.52
CA LYS A 293 16.05 -29.06 -18.81
C LYS A 293 17.00 -30.07 -19.51
N PRO A 294 18.34 -30.01 -19.40
CA PRO A 294 19.22 -30.89 -20.18
C PRO A 294 19.20 -32.36 -19.74
N GLU A 295 18.85 -32.68 -18.48
CA GLU A 295 18.83 -34.08 -18.01
C GLU A 295 17.63 -34.89 -18.54
N GLN A 296 16.51 -34.24 -18.87
CA GLN A 296 15.34 -34.95 -19.42
C GLN A 296 15.42 -35.21 -20.92
N VAL A 297 16.30 -34.51 -21.64
CA VAL A 297 16.50 -34.73 -23.08
C VAL A 297 17.43 -35.92 -23.32
N GLN A 298 18.46 -36.12 -22.49
CA GLN A 298 19.38 -37.26 -22.63
C GLN A 298 18.76 -38.60 -22.23
N ALA A 299 17.85 -38.63 -21.26
CA ALA A 299 17.15 -39.87 -20.87
C ALA A 299 16.16 -40.41 -21.92
N LYS A 300 15.81 -39.60 -22.95
CA LYS A 300 14.94 -40.03 -24.06
C LYS A 300 15.70 -40.54 -25.28
N THR A 301 17.01 -40.29 -25.38
CA THR A 301 17.81 -40.71 -26.54
C THR A 301 18.39 -42.11 -26.40
N GLU A 302 18.51 -42.65 -25.18
CA GLU A 302 19.02 -44.01 -24.92
C GLU A 302 17.94 -45.12 -24.91
N ARG A 303 16.69 -44.81 -25.30
CA ARG A 303 15.58 -45.79 -25.41
C ARG A 303 15.05 -45.97 -26.84
N THR A 304 15.87 -45.66 -27.85
CA THR A 304 15.54 -45.91 -29.26
C THR A 304 16.58 -46.82 -29.89
#